data_AF-A0A1I2ERK8-F1
#
_entry.id   AF-A0A1I2ERK8-F1
#
_cell.length_a   1.000
_cell.length_b   1.000
_cell.length_c   1.000
_cell.angle_alpha   90.00
_cell.angle_beta   90.00
_cell.angle_gamma   90.00
#
_symmetry.space_group_name_H-M   'P 1'
#
loop_
_entity.id
_entity.type
_entity.pdbx_description
1 polymer ?
#
loop_
_entity_poly.entity_id
_entity_poly.type
_entity_poly.pdbx_seq_one_letter_code
_entity_poly.pdbx_strand_id
1 'polypeptide(L)'
;MSKLRRSFTPEDRYSIVQEAIRDGHADTCRKYNLSPSLLRKWRLKYLSKGKEGLKDSYARVDPQLRVLEEENDRLKRIVAKQALELEIKSELLKKTTIQPRRN
;
A
#
# COMPACT_ATOMS: atom_id res chain seq x y z
N MET A 1 -15.66 -21.32 10.42
CA MET A 1 -14.82 -20.44 11.26
C MET A 1 -13.46 -20.27 10.60
N SER A 2 -13.21 -19.18 9.87
CA SER A 2 -11.89 -18.92 9.28
C SER A 2 -10.88 -18.66 10.40
N LYS A 3 -9.79 -19.44 10.47
CA LYS A 3 -8.68 -19.17 11.39
C LYS A 3 -8.10 -17.80 11.03
N LEU A 4 -8.33 -16.80 11.87
CA LEU A 4 -7.72 -15.48 11.72
C LEU A 4 -6.20 -15.67 11.69
N ARG A 5 -5.55 -15.26 10.60
CA ARG A 5 -4.09 -15.41 10.46
C ARG A 5 -3.42 -14.48 11.47
N ARG A 6 -2.69 -15.06 12.42
CA ARG A 6 -1.89 -14.30 13.38
C ARG A 6 -0.85 -13.46 12.64
N SER A 7 -0.82 -12.16 12.92
CA SER A 7 0.18 -11.22 12.42
C SER A 7 1.01 -10.67 13.57
N PHE A 8 2.29 -10.40 13.30
CA PHE A 8 3.20 -9.76 14.26
C PHE A 8 3.69 -8.44 13.66
N THR A 9 3.56 -7.37 14.42
CA THR A 9 4.12 -6.05 14.10
C THR A 9 5.67 -6.10 14.16
N PRO A 10 6.37 -5.13 13.56
CA PRO A 10 7.82 -5.01 13.74
C PRO A 10 8.24 -4.95 15.22
N GLU A 11 7.44 -4.30 16.06
CA GLU A 11 7.65 -4.15 17.49
C GLU A 11 7.48 -5.48 18.22
N ASP A 12 6.44 -6.25 17.88
CA ASP A 12 6.25 -7.62 18.42
C ASP A 12 7.45 -8.49 18.08
N ARG A 13 7.89 -8.47 16.82
CA ARG A 13 9.04 -9.27 16.36
C ARG A 13 10.31 -8.88 17.11
N TYR A 14 10.50 -7.60 17.38
CA TYR A 14 11.66 -7.12 18.13
C TYR A 14 11.64 -7.68 19.56
N SER A 15 10.53 -7.53 20.27
CA SER A 15 10.36 -8.05 21.63
C SER A 15 10.60 -9.56 21.71
N ILE A 16 10.03 -10.32 20.76
CA ILE A 16 10.19 -11.78 20.68
C ILE A 16 11.66 -12.16 20.40
N VAL A 17 12.36 -11.44 19.52
CA VAL A 17 13.77 -11.69 19.25
C VAL A 17 14.64 -11.41 20.47
N GLN A 18 14.36 -10.32 21.21
CA GLN A 18 15.07 -10.03 22.47
C GLN A 18 14.82 -11.10 23.53
N GLU A 19 13.58 -11.57 23.65
CA GLU A 19 13.22 -12.67 24.55
C GLU A 19 13.97 -13.96 24.17
N ALA A 20 14.01 -14.31 22.88
CA ALA A 20 14.74 -15.48 22.40
C ALA A 20 16.26 -15.43 22.68
N ILE A 21 16.83 -14.23 22.78
CA ILE A 21 18.24 -14.01 23.13
C ILE A 21 18.47 -14.22 24.62
N ARG A 22 17.52 -13.81 25.48
CA ARG A 22 17.62 -13.94 26.94
C ARG A 22 17.23 -15.33 27.45
N ASP A 23 16.07 -15.82 27.01
CA ASP A 23 15.37 -16.95 27.63
C ASP A 23 15.52 -18.23 26.78
N GLY A 24 16.05 -18.11 25.57
CA GLY A 24 16.33 -19.22 24.68
C GLY A 24 15.33 -19.39 23.54
N HIS A 25 15.82 -19.93 22.43
CA HIS A 25 15.11 -19.98 21.16
C HIS A 25 13.93 -20.97 21.18
N ALA A 26 14.12 -22.15 21.76
CA ALA A 26 13.10 -23.21 21.78
C ALA A 26 11.88 -22.83 22.63
N ASP A 27 12.11 -22.26 23.82
CA ASP A 27 11.03 -21.87 24.74
C ASP A 27 10.23 -20.69 24.20
N THR A 28 10.92 -19.72 23.61
CA THR A 28 10.28 -18.60 22.92
C THR A 28 9.42 -19.09 21.74
N CYS A 29 9.89 -20.07 20.96
CA CYS A 29 9.09 -20.65 19.88
C CYS A 29 7.80 -21.28 20.39
N ARG A 30 7.86 -22.03 21.50
CA ARG A 30 6.67 -22.65 22.12
C ARG A 30 5.71 -21.59 22.64
N LYS A 31 6.20 -20.59 23.37
CA LYS A 31 5.39 -19.51 23.97
C LYS A 31 4.60 -18.72 22.93
N TYR A 32 5.22 -18.37 21.81
CA TYR A 32 4.58 -17.57 20.76
C TYR A 32 3.96 -18.42 19.64
N ASN A 33 4.00 -19.75 19.75
CA ASN A 33 3.58 -20.70 18.72
C ASN A 33 4.22 -20.39 17.35
N LEU A 34 5.53 -20.16 17.36
CA LEU A 34 6.33 -19.86 16.17
C LEU A 34 7.07 -21.10 15.71
N SER A 35 7.26 -21.23 14.40
CA SER A 35 8.21 -22.21 13.89
C SER A 35 9.65 -21.76 14.21
N PRO A 36 10.55 -22.70 14.57
CA PRO A 36 11.96 -22.37 14.81
C PRO A 36 12.63 -21.65 13.64
N SER A 37 12.27 -22.02 12.41
CA SER A 37 12.78 -21.40 11.19
C SER A 37 12.38 -19.93 11.06
N LEU A 38 11.15 -19.57 11.45
CA LEU A 38 10.66 -18.20 11.41
C LEU A 38 11.41 -17.32 12.42
N LEU A 39 11.53 -17.78 13.66
CA LEU A 39 12.27 -17.03 14.69
C LEU A 39 13.75 -16.90 14.35
N ARG A 40 14.37 -17.94 13.76
CA ARG A 40 15.75 -17.86 13.25
C ARG A 40 15.89 -16.78 12.17
N LYS A 41 14.94 -16.72 11.21
CA LYS A 41 14.94 -15.70 10.15
C LYS A 41 14.83 -14.29 10.72
N TRP A 42 13.97 -14.06 11.72
CA TRP A 42 13.88 -12.76 12.38
C TRP A 42 15.16 -12.40 13.12
N ARG A 43 15.77 -13.34 13.85
CA ARG A 43 17.06 -13.11 14.51
C ARG A 43 18.16 -12.72 13.51
N LEU A 44 18.29 -13.42 12.38
CA LEU A 44 19.27 -13.09 11.34
C LEU A 44 19.03 -11.70 10.73
N LYS A 45 17.77 -11.34 10.49
CA LYS A 45 17.39 -10.01 10.03
C LYS A 45 17.72 -8.92 11.04
N TYR A 46 17.48 -9.19 12.32
CA TYR A 46 17.83 -8.29 13.41
C TYR A 46 19.35 -8.10 13.52
N LEU A 47 20.14 -9.17 13.43
CA LEU A 47 21.60 -9.09 13.50
C LEU A 47 22.22 -8.33 12.32
N SER A 48 21.60 -8.39 11.14
CA SER A 48 22.12 -7.71 9.95
C SER A 48 21.70 -6.25 9.82
N LYS A 49 20.47 -5.89 10.23
CA LYS A 49 19.90 -4.55 9.99
C LYS A 49 19.25 -3.91 11.23
N GLY A 50 19.47 -4.47 12.42
CA GLY A 50 18.81 -4.03 13.65
C GLY A 50 17.28 -4.13 13.57
N LYS A 51 16.59 -3.21 14.23
CA LYS A 51 15.11 -3.13 14.24
C LYS A 51 14.52 -2.98 12.84
N GLU A 52 15.20 -2.26 11.96
CA GLU A 52 14.75 -2.05 10.57
C GLU A 52 14.65 -3.36 9.78
N GLY A 53 15.51 -4.35 10.08
CA GLY A 53 15.45 -5.67 9.47
C GLY A 53 14.17 -6.45 9.76
N LEU A 54 13.45 -6.11 10.85
CA LEU A 54 12.23 -6.79 11.28
C LEU A 54 10.96 -6.23 10.63
N LYS A 55 11.05 -5.06 9.97
CA LYS A 55 9.96 -4.51 9.16
C LYS A 55 9.65 -5.44 7.98
N ASP A 56 8.40 -5.41 7.53
CA ASP A 56 7.99 -6.13 6.33
C ASP A 56 8.80 -5.58 5.14
N SER A 57 9.44 -6.46 4.37
CA SER A 57 10.29 -6.06 3.24
C SER A 57 9.50 -5.56 2.04
N TYR A 58 8.21 -5.85 2.01
CA TYR A 58 7.27 -5.31 1.05
C TYR A 58 6.40 -4.29 1.76
N ALA A 59 6.34 -3.08 1.21
CA ALA A 59 5.30 -2.14 1.58
C ALA A 59 3.96 -2.82 1.25
N ARG A 60 3.12 -3.04 2.28
CA ARG A 60 1.72 -3.36 2.01
C ARG A 60 1.13 -2.09 1.46
N VAL A 61 1.02 -1.99 0.13
CA VAL A 61 0.17 -0.97 -0.48
C VAL A 61 -1.22 -1.24 0.06
N ASP A 62 -1.79 -0.26 0.75
CA ASP A 62 -3.14 -0.35 1.28
C ASP A 62 -4.08 -0.64 0.09
N PRO A 63 -4.82 -1.76 0.10
CA PRO A 63 -5.75 -2.07 -0.97
C PRO A 63 -6.74 -0.93 -1.23
N GLN A 64 -7.12 -0.16 -0.20
CA GLN A 64 -7.98 1.01 -0.33
C GLN A 64 -7.28 2.16 -1.06
N LEU A 65 -5.98 2.37 -0.80
CA LEU A 65 -5.19 3.37 -1.51
C LEU A 65 -5.13 3.07 -3.01
N ARG A 66 -4.90 1.80 -3.39
CA ARG A 66 -4.87 1.40 -4.80
C ARG A 66 -6.22 1.63 -5.50
N VAL A 67 -7.33 1.29 -4.84
CA VAL A 67 -8.68 1.54 -5.37
C VAL A 67 -8.93 3.04 -5.55
N LEU A 68 -8.47 3.86 -4.59
CA LEU A 68 -8.57 5.31 -4.68
C LEU A 68 -7.72 5.89 -5.81
N GLU A 69 -6.51 5.37 -6.02
CA GLU A 69 -5.64 5.76 -7.14
C GLU A 69 -6.29 5.44 -8.49
N GLU A 70 -6.85 4.24 -8.64
CA GLU A 70 -7.56 3.82 -9.86
C GLU A 70 -8.78 4.71 -10.15
N GLU A 71 -9.59 5.02 -9.14
CA GLU A 71 -10.74 5.91 -9.32
C GLU A 71 -10.30 7.35 -9.61
N ASN A 72 -9.22 7.84 -9.01
CA ASN A 72 -8.67 9.16 -9.29
C ASN A 72 -8.24 9.27 -10.77
N ASP A 73 -7.56 8.27 -11.29
CA ASP A 73 -7.16 8.23 -12.70
C ASP A 73 -8.36 8.16 -13.64
N ARG A 74 -9.41 7.41 -13.27
CA ARG A 74 -10.68 7.41 -14.01
C ARG A 74 -11.33 8.79 -14.04
N LEU A 75 -11.43 9.45 -12.88
CA LEU A 75 -12.02 10.79 -12.76
C LEU A 75 -11.22 11.83 -13.56
N LYS A 76 -9.88 11.80 -13.50
CA LYS A 76 -9.01 12.68 -14.30
C LYS A 76 -9.28 12.54 -15.80
N ARG A 77 -9.44 11.32 -16.30
CA ARG A 77 -9.76 11.08 -17.72
C ARG A 77 -11.12 11.66 -18.11
N ILE A 78 -12.13 11.52 -17.25
CA ILE A 78 -13.47 12.08 -17.49
C ILE A 78 -13.39 13.60 -17.55
N VAL A 79 -12.73 14.22 -16.57
CA VAL A 79 -12.56 15.68 -16.50
C VAL A 79 -11.81 16.21 -17.72
N ALA A 80 -10.71 15.56 -18.13
CA ALA A 80 -9.96 15.94 -19.32
C ALA A 80 -10.82 15.89 -20.58
N LYS A 81 -11.64 14.85 -20.74
CA LYS A 81 -12.56 14.72 -21.88
C LYS A 81 -13.62 15.84 -21.88
N GLN A 82 -14.21 16.13 -20.72
CA GLN A 82 -15.21 17.20 -20.58
C GLN A 82 -14.62 18.57 -20.89
N ALA A 83 -13.39 18.84 -20.42
CA ALA A 83 -12.69 20.09 -20.71
C ALA A 83 -12.48 20.29 -22.22
N LEU A 84 -12.04 19.25 -22.92
CA LEU A 84 -11.88 19.28 -24.38
C LEU A 84 -13.21 19.49 -25.12
N GLU A 85 -14.28 18.80 -24.69
CA GLU A 85 -15.61 19.00 -25.27
C GLU A 85 -16.12 20.44 -25.07
N LEU A 86 -15.87 21.03 -23.90
CA LEU A 86 -16.23 22.42 -23.60
C LEU A 86 -15.44 23.41 -24.47
N GLU A 87 -14.13 23.17 -24.64
CA GLU A 87 -13.28 23.99 -25.51
C GLU A 87 -13.81 23.99 -26.94
N ILE A 88 -14.06 22.81 -27.52
CA ILE A 88 -14.61 22.66 -28.87
C ILE A 88 -15.96 23.37 -29.01
N LYS A 89 -16.89 23.17 -28.05
CA LYS A 89 -18.20 23.84 -28.05
C LYS A 89 -18.05 25.36 -28.02
N SER A 90 -17.12 25.87 -27.21
CA SER A 90 -16.86 27.31 -27.11
C SER A 90 -16.32 27.91 -28.42
N GLU A 91 -15.44 27.19 -29.12
CA GLU A 91 -14.92 27.62 -30.41
C GLU A 91 -15.98 27.62 -31.50
N LEU A 92 -16.84 26.60 -31.53
CA LEU A 92 -17.95 26.53 -32.47
C LEU A 92 -18.91 27.71 -32.27
N LEU A 93 -19.27 28.03 -31.03
CA LEU A 93 -20.13 29.17 -30.72
C LEU A 93 -19.51 30.48 -31.24
N LYS A 94 -18.21 30.71 -30.99
CA LYS A 94 -17.48 31.89 -31.50
C LYS A 94 -17.54 31.98 -33.03
N LYS A 95 -17.27 30.87 -33.73
CA LYS A 95 -17.33 30.81 -35.21
C LYS A 95 -18.75 31.08 -35.74
N THR A 96 -19.78 30.61 -35.03
CA THR A 96 -21.19 30.77 -35.45
C THR A 96 -21.69 32.21 -35.26
N THR A 97 -21.29 32.89 -34.17
CA THR A 97 -21.62 34.31 -33.95
C THR A 97 -20.94 35.27 -34.93
N ILE A 98 -19.85 34.85 -35.58
CA ILE A 98 -19.07 35.69 -36.51
C ILE A 98 -19.59 35.59 -37.96
N GLN A 99 -20.45 34.61 -38.29
CA GLN A 99 -21.02 34.55 -39.65
C GLN A 99 -22.20 35.53 -39.81
N PRO A 100 -22.10 36.57 -40.65
CA PRO A 100 -23.26 37.39 -40.98
C PRO A 100 -24.25 36.50 -41.75
N ARG A 101 -25.52 36.54 -41.34
CA ARG A 101 -26.59 35.83 -42.07
C ARG A 101 -26.59 36.30 -43.52
N ARG A 102 -26.22 35.41 -44.43
CA ARG A 102 -26.45 35.62 -45.86
C ARG A 102 -27.93 35.36 -46.11
N ASN A 103 -28.58 36.36 -46.71
CA ASN A 103 -30.01 36.44 -47.04
C ASN A 103 -30.57 35.18 -47.67
#